data_AF-J3M0Y0-F1
#
_entry.id   AF-J3M0Y0-F1
#
_cell.length_a   1.000
_cell.length_b   1.000
_cell.length_c   1.000
_cell.angle_alpha   90.00
_cell.angle_beta   90.00
_cell.angle_gamma   90.00
#
_symmetry.space_group_name_H-M   'P 1'
#
loop_
_entity.id
_entity.type
_entity.pdbx_description
1 polymer ?
#
loop_
_entity_poly.entity_id
_entity_poly.type
_entity_poly.pdbx_seq_one_letter_code
_entity_poly.pdbx_strand_id
1 'polypeptide(L)'
;MEKPTRQMVPAIAILFISLVAAAAPPTPRGQQVHLFEATVRVADDGVEDPDEYNYRLLAAVLGSVEAARSVTYETYPGTFSAFLTNNQARRLSKIPGVLSVRRRDDPVPTDGQ
;
A
#
# COMPACT_ATOMS: atom_id res chain seq x y z
N MET A 1 -51.05 54.84 16.77
CA MET A 1 -52.24 54.01 16.51
C MET A 1 -51.77 52.57 16.53
N GLU A 2 -52.47 51.70 17.28
CA GLU A 2 -52.33 50.24 17.42
C GLU A 2 -51.17 49.67 18.30
N LYS A 3 -51.60 48.97 19.37
CA LYS A 3 -50.93 48.12 20.39
C LYS A 3 -50.66 46.68 19.82
N PRO A 4 -50.31 45.63 20.60
CA PRO A 4 -49.32 45.43 21.67
C PRO A 4 -48.48 44.11 21.50
N THR A 5 -47.53 43.91 22.42
CA THR A 5 -46.92 42.67 22.97
C THR A 5 -47.36 41.29 22.42
N ARG A 6 -46.37 40.44 22.07
CA ARG A 6 -46.45 38.98 22.28
C ARG A 6 -45.08 38.36 22.62
N GLN A 7 -45.07 37.64 23.73
CA GLN A 7 -43.99 36.84 24.32
C GLN A 7 -43.53 35.69 23.41
N MET A 8 -42.26 35.26 23.53
CA MET A 8 -41.85 33.94 24.08
C MET A 8 -40.33 33.73 23.95
N VAL A 9 -39.70 33.30 25.05
CA VAL A 9 -38.31 32.84 25.18
C VAL A 9 -38.25 31.33 24.79
N PRO A 10 -37.14 30.59 24.98
CA PRO A 10 -36.04 30.22 24.06
C PRO A 10 -36.07 28.74 23.59
N ALA A 11 -35.33 28.37 22.54
CA ALA A 11 -34.90 26.97 22.30
C ALA A 11 -33.75 26.96 21.27
N ILE A 12 -32.49 26.83 21.71
CA ILE A 12 -31.70 25.58 21.69
C ILE A 12 -31.54 24.97 20.30
N ALA A 13 -30.30 25.00 19.80
CA ALA A 13 -29.64 23.81 19.24
C ALA A 13 -28.12 24.06 19.23
N ILE A 14 -27.46 23.72 20.34
CA ILE A 14 -26.01 23.51 20.35
C ILE A 14 -25.77 22.29 19.46
N LEU A 15 -25.14 22.52 18.30
CA LEU A 15 -24.74 21.47 17.38
C LEU A 15 -23.57 20.69 18.02
N PHE A 16 -23.89 19.58 18.68
CA PHE A 16 -22.90 18.58 19.05
C PHE A 16 -22.35 17.95 17.75
N ILE A 17 -21.16 18.39 17.33
CA ILE A 17 -20.41 17.70 16.28
C ILE A 17 -19.85 16.43 16.90
N SER A 18 -20.54 15.31 16.66
CA SER A 18 -20.08 13.98 17.04
C SER A 18 -18.80 13.65 16.27
N LEU A 19 -17.64 13.71 16.93
CA LEU A 19 -16.40 13.16 16.40
C LEU A 19 -16.51 11.63 16.43
N VAL A 20 -16.98 11.04 15.34
CA VAL A 20 -16.89 9.58 15.15
C VAL A 20 -15.42 9.27 14.92
N ALA A 21 -14.75 8.75 15.94
CA ALA A 21 -13.49 8.05 15.76
C ALA A 21 -13.78 6.82 14.89
N ALA A 22 -13.53 6.95 13.58
CA ALA A 22 -13.59 5.83 12.66
C ALA A 22 -12.47 4.86 13.04
N ALA A 23 -12.80 3.85 13.85
CA ALA A 23 -12.01 2.64 13.91
C ALA A 23 -11.97 2.09 12.48
N ALA A 24 -10.80 2.16 11.84
CA ALA A 24 -10.63 1.69 10.47
C ALA A 24 -11.14 0.23 10.39
N PRO A 25 -12.03 -0.09 9.45
CA PRO A 25 -12.53 -1.45 9.31
C PRO A 25 -11.33 -2.40 9.08
N PRO A 26 -11.39 -3.65 9.58
CA PRO A 26 -10.32 -4.61 9.33
C PRO A 26 -10.12 -4.71 7.83
N THR A 27 -8.91 -4.38 7.36
CA THR A 27 -8.57 -4.45 5.95
C THR A 27 -8.90 -5.86 5.47
N PRO A 28 -9.72 -6.01 4.41
CA PRO A 28 -10.02 -7.31 3.83
C PRO A 28 -8.70 -8.08 3.62
N ARG A 29 -8.66 -9.39 3.89
CA ARG A 29 -7.40 -10.20 3.88
C ARG A 29 -6.54 -10.05 2.62
N GLY A 30 -7.13 -9.61 1.50
CA GLY A 30 -6.43 -9.28 0.26
C GLY A 30 -5.73 -7.92 0.23
N GLN A 31 -5.84 -7.10 1.28
CA GLN A 31 -5.27 -5.76 1.43
C GLN A 31 -4.20 -5.69 2.52
N GLN A 32 -3.95 -6.78 3.26
CA GLN A 32 -2.80 -6.86 4.17
C GLN A 32 -1.51 -6.91 3.35
N VAL A 33 -0.57 -6.04 3.72
CA VAL A 33 0.75 -5.90 3.11
C VAL A 33 1.74 -6.72 3.91
N HIS A 34 2.55 -7.53 3.22
CA HIS A 34 3.64 -8.32 3.79
C HIS A 34 4.89 -8.22 2.92
N LEU A 35 6.04 -8.57 3.48
CA LEU A 35 7.26 -8.72 2.71
C LEU A 35 7.20 -10.00 1.88
N PHE A 36 7.41 -9.86 0.57
CA PHE A 36 7.58 -10.97 -0.35
C PHE A 36 8.93 -10.88 -1.04
N GLU A 37 9.55 -12.03 -1.26
CA GLU A 37 10.73 -12.20 -2.09
C GLU A 37 10.34 -12.81 -3.44
N ALA A 38 10.86 -12.24 -4.51
CA ALA A 38 10.66 -12.70 -5.88
C ALA A 38 12.01 -13.07 -6.50
N THR A 39 12.11 -14.29 -7.02
CA THR A 39 13.23 -14.72 -7.87
C THR A 39 12.85 -14.48 -9.32
N VAL A 40 13.75 -13.90 -10.10
CA VAL A 40 13.53 -13.57 -11.51
C VAL A 40 14.65 -14.11 -12.39
N ARG A 41 14.38 -14.23 -13.68
CA ARG A 41 15.44 -14.49 -14.66
C ARG A 41 16.35 -13.27 -14.74
N VAL A 42 17.66 -13.49 -14.70
CA VAL A 42 18.64 -12.45 -14.99
C VAL A 42 18.60 -12.17 -16.50
N ALA A 43 18.49 -10.91 -16.90
CA ALA A 43 18.64 -10.52 -18.29
C ALA A 43 20.10 -10.75 -18.70
N ASP A 44 20.32 -11.63 -19.68
CA ASP A 44 21.65 -12.05 -20.16
C ASP A 44 22.15 -11.16 -21.32
N ASP A 45 21.44 -10.07 -21.61
CA ASP A 45 21.78 -9.17 -22.72
C ASP A 45 22.84 -8.14 -22.34
N GLY A 46 23.13 -7.95 -21.05
CA GLY A 46 24.14 -7.01 -20.56
C GLY A 46 23.85 -5.54 -20.86
N VAL A 47 22.64 -5.23 -21.34
CA VAL A 47 22.23 -3.88 -21.74
C VAL A 47 21.47 -3.17 -20.62
N GLU A 48 20.71 -3.93 -19.81
CA GLU A 48 19.88 -3.38 -18.74
C GLU A 48 20.52 -3.54 -17.36
N ASP A 49 20.41 -2.50 -16.54
CA ASP A 49 20.76 -2.57 -15.12
C ASP A 49 19.86 -3.60 -14.42
N PRO A 50 20.42 -4.58 -13.68
CA PRO A 50 19.63 -5.65 -13.08
C PRO A 50 18.55 -5.16 -12.11
N ASP A 51 18.77 -4.03 -11.44
CA ASP A 51 17.78 -3.45 -10.54
C ASP A 51 16.67 -2.75 -11.33
N GLU A 52 17.01 -2.07 -12.42
CA GLU A 52 16.01 -1.48 -13.32
C GLU A 52 15.05 -2.53 -13.91
N TYR A 53 15.58 -3.68 -14.32
CA TYR A 53 14.78 -4.81 -14.78
C TYR A 53 13.82 -5.31 -13.68
N ASN A 54 14.31 -5.45 -12.43
CA ASN A 54 13.48 -5.83 -11.28
C ASN A 54 12.34 -4.84 -11.05
N TYR A 55 12.61 -3.53 -11.11
CA TYR A 55 11.58 -2.51 -10.94
C TYR A 55 10.52 -2.55 -12.05
N ARG A 56 10.90 -2.84 -13.29
CA ARG A 56 9.93 -2.97 -14.41
C ARG A 56 8.98 -4.14 -14.21
N LEU A 57 9.48 -5.30 -13.75
CA LEU A 57 8.64 -6.44 -13.43
C LEU A 57 7.62 -6.10 -12.34
N LEU A 58 8.05 -5.37 -11.31
CA LEU A 58 7.17 -4.94 -10.23
C LEU A 58 6.18 -3.84 -10.67
N ALA A 59 6.61 -2.93 -11.53
CA ALA A 59 5.79 -1.89 -12.14
C ALA A 59 4.64 -2.46 -12.98
N ALA A 60 4.82 -3.63 -13.62
CA ALA A 60 3.72 -4.31 -14.33
C ALA A 60 2.52 -4.66 -13.41
N VAL A 61 2.75 -4.77 -12.10
CA VAL A 61 1.71 -5.02 -11.10
C VAL A 61 1.19 -3.73 -10.48
N LEU A 62 2.09 -2.78 -10.19
CA LEU A 62 1.82 -1.56 -9.43
C LEU A 62 1.46 -0.34 -10.30
N GLY A 63 1.72 -0.41 -11.61
CA GLY A 63 1.37 0.61 -12.60
C GLY A 63 2.47 1.64 -12.88
N SER A 64 3.56 1.69 -12.10
CA SER A 64 4.69 2.59 -12.35
C SER A 64 5.99 2.10 -11.69
N VAL A 65 7.13 2.58 -12.19
CA VAL A 65 8.47 2.30 -11.64
C VAL A 65 8.67 3.03 -10.31
N GLU A 66 8.09 4.22 -10.18
CA GLU A 66 8.11 5.01 -8.94
C GLU A 66 7.39 4.27 -7.81
N ALA A 67 6.21 3.70 -8.09
CA ALA A 67 5.51 2.85 -7.13
C ALA A 67 6.30 1.59 -6.77
N ALA A 68 6.95 0.95 -7.76
CA ALA A 68 7.83 -0.18 -7.53
C ALA A 68 8.96 0.17 -6.56
N ARG A 69 9.70 1.24 -6.82
CA ARG A 69 10.78 1.71 -5.95
C ARG A 69 10.31 2.00 -4.52
N SER A 70 9.12 2.59 -4.36
CA SER A 70 8.59 2.97 -3.04
C SER A 70 8.26 1.79 -2.12
N VAL A 71 8.03 0.59 -2.69
CA VAL A 71 7.66 -0.61 -1.92
C VAL A 71 8.76 -1.67 -1.90
N THR A 72 9.83 -1.49 -2.68
CA THR A 72 11.00 -2.37 -2.66
C THR A 72 11.74 -2.21 -1.35
N TYR A 73 12.05 -3.35 -0.73
CA TYR A 73 12.87 -3.43 0.48
C TYR A 73 14.35 -3.67 0.10
N GLU A 74 14.62 -4.69 -0.70
CA GLU A 74 15.96 -5.02 -1.21
C GLU A 74 15.89 -5.42 -2.68
N THR A 75 16.92 -5.12 -3.46
CA THR A 75 17.07 -5.57 -4.86
C THR A 75 18.49 -6.07 -5.09
N TYR A 76 18.59 -7.17 -5.83
CA TYR A 76 19.83 -7.78 -6.28
C TYR A 76 19.61 -8.36 -7.69
N PRO A 77 20.68 -8.60 -8.46
CA PRO A 77 20.56 -9.33 -9.71
C PRO A 77 19.86 -10.67 -9.51
N GLY A 78 18.71 -10.85 -10.18
CA GLY A 78 17.93 -12.09 -10.15
C GLY A 78 17.01 -12.28 -8.94
N THR A 79 17.02 -11.38 -7.94
CA THR A 79 16.11 -11.45 -6.79
C THR A 79 15.77 -10.06 -6.25
N PHE A 80 14.52 -9.82 -5.87
CA PHE A 80 14.15 -8.63 -5.10
C PHE A 80 13.11 -8.95 -4.04
N SER A 81 13.01 -8.11 -3.01
CA SER A 81 11.94 -8.18 -2.01
C SER A 81 11.15 -6.88 -1.94
N ALA A 82 9.84 -6.98 -1.72
CA ALA A 82 8.94 -5.84 -1.70
C ALA A 82 7.73 -6.07 -0.78
N PHE A 83 7.21 -4.97 -0.23
CA PHE A 83 5.99 -4.96 0.56
C PHE A 83 4.77 -4.98 -0.36
N LEU A 84 4.07 -6.11 -0.39
CA LEU A 84 2.96 -6.34 -1.31
C LEU A 84 1.75 -6.93 -0.59
N THR A 85 0.58 -6.65 -1.14
CA THR A 85 -0.62 -7.42 -0.80
C THR A 85 -0.56 -8.83 -1.37
N ASN A 86 -1.30 -9.76 -0.77
CA ASN A 86 -1.46 -11.12 -1.30
C ASN A 86 -1.97 -11.14 -2.76
N ASN A 87 -2.80 -10.17 -3.17
CA ASN A 87 -3.26 -10.06 -4.55
C ASN A 87 -2.13 -9.61 -5.49
N GLN A 88 -1.36 -8.59 -5.11
CA GLN A 88 -0.22 -8.11 -5.87
C GLN A 88 0.85 -9.20 -6.02
N ALA A 89 1.19 -9.92 -4.94
CA ALA A 89 2.14 -11.04 -5.00
C ALA A 89 1.67 -12.15 -5.95
N ARG A 90 0.38 -12.51 -5.95
CA ARG A 90 -0.20 -13.47 -6.89
C ARG A 90 -0.22 -12.97 -8.34
N ARG A 91 -0.34 -11.67 -8.56
CA ARG A 91 -0.24 -11.08 -9.91
C ARG A 91 1.22 -11.08 -10.38
N LEU A 92 2.15 -10.76 -9.49
CA LEU A 92 3.59 -10.77 -9.76
C LEU A 92 4.07 -12.16 -10.17
N SER A 93 3.59 -13.23 -9.52
CA SER A 93 3.95 -14.61 -9.87
C SER A 93 3.51 -15.06 -11.27
N LYS A 94 2.72 -14.24 -11.98
CA LYS A 94 2.26 -14.50 -13.35
C LYS A 94 3.01 -13.67 -14.40
N ILE A 95 3.87 -12.76 -13.98
CA ILE A 95 4.63 -11.90 -14.89
C ILE A 95 5.72 -12.75 -15.57
N PRO A 96 5.84 -12.73 -16.91
CA PRO A 96 6.94 -13.38 -17.61
C PRO A 96 8.30 -12.89 -17.07
N GLY A 97 9.20 -13.83 -16.80
CA GLY A 97 10.50 -13.53 -16.19
C GLY A 97 10.54 -13.72 -14.67
N VAL A 98 9.38 -13.73 -13.98
CA VAL A 98 9.30 -14.09 -12.56
C VAL A 98 9.27 -15.62 -12.43
N LEU A 99 10.21 -16.17 -11.65
CA LEU A 99 10.38 -17.61 -11.44
C LEU A 99 9.68 -18.09 -10.17
N SER A 100 9.72 -17.31 -9.09
CA SER A 100 9.04 -17.66 -7.84
C SER A 100 8.71 -16.40 -7.04
N VAL A 101 7.67 -16.48 -6.21
CA VAL A 101 7.30 -15.43 -5.24
C VAL A 101 6.96 -16.12 -3.92
N ARG A 102 7.64 -15.74 -2.84
CA ARG A 102 7.51 -16.36 -1.51
C ARG A 102 7.34 -15.28 -0.46
N ARG A 103 6.47 -15.52 0.52
CA ARG A 103 6.32 -14.63 1.67
C ARG A 103 7.52 -14.78 2.59
N ARG A 104 8.04 -13.66 3.10
CA ARG A 104 9.05 -13.59 4.17
C ARG A 104 8.41 -13.10 5.46
N ASP A 105 9.12 -13.30 6.57
CA ASP A 105 8.76 -12.64 7.82
C ASP A 105 8.92 -11.13 7.67
N ASP A 106 7.93 -10.39 8.16
CA ASP A 106 7.96 -8.93 8.11
C ASP A 106 9.08 -8.43 9.05
N PRO A 107 9.95 -7.50 8.63
CA PRO A 107 11.03 -7.02 9.47
C PRO A 107 10.46 -6.35 10.73
N VAL A 108 11.04 -6.64 11.89
CA VAL A 108 10.65 -6.01 13.14
C VAL A 108 11.03 -4.52 13.04
N PRO A 109 10.09 -3.59 13.28
CA PRO A 109 10.43 -2.18 13.37
C PRO A 109 11.47 -2.01 14.48
N THR A 110 12.68 -1.61 14.10
CA THR A 110 13.64 -1.09 15.08
C THR A 110 13.14 0.30 15.43
N ASP A 111 12.31 0.39 16.48
CA ASP A 111 12.00 1.65 17.14
C ASP A 111 13.35 2.31 17.45
N GLY A 112 13.60 3.46 16.80
CA GLY A 112 14.93 4.05 16.70
C GLY A 112 15.66 4.11 18.05
N GLN A 113 16.82 3.46 18.11
CA GLN A 113 17.84 3.76 19.09
C GLN A 113 18.63 4.99 18.66
#